data_AF-A1K9Z8-F1
#
_entry.id   AF-A1K9Z8-F1
#
_cell.length_a   1.000
_cell.length_b   1.000
_cell.length_c   1.000
_cell.angle_alpha   90.00
_cell.angle_beta   90.00
_cell.angle_gamma   90.00
#
_symmetry.space_group_name_H-M   'P 1'
#
loop_
_entity.id
_entity.type
_entity.pdbx_description
1 polymer ?
#
loop_
_entity_poly.entity_id
_entity_poly.type
_entity_poly.pdbx_seq_one_letter_code
_entity_poly.pdbx_strand_id
1 'polypeptide(L)'
;MTDARAVLGHLLGLEEPWAVRGVDLSARIREMVVHVGVEQPRGWFGRARRAPVGHEREMDWRHVNVGDWRVQLKVAVPEGADLSRFGWAGEDELPFTRALTRQIFALFREGVSLEHICKLLNLPLTEVWRYRFALDTGRQGGSGEGEALPATSAAGDSAVPPPEHPVWLALLEGRQEIDVRVLALKLLLGRSRGQFELITDDEVRALKVRELHRYFVRNERALAHELAQLREMA
;
A
#
# COMPACT_ATOMS: atom_id res chain seq x y z
N MET A 1 28.60 7.57 26.80
CA MET A 1 28.26 6.52 25.83
C MET A 1 26.84 6.78 25.39
N THR A 2 26.62 7.14 24.13
CA THR A 2 25.28 7.44 23.60
C THR A 2 24.46 6.17 23.62
N ASP A 3 23.25 6.22 24.18
CA ASP A 3 22.34 5.07 24.19
C ASP A 3 21.95 4.74 22.74
N ALA A 4 22.32 3.54 22.28
CA ALA A 4 22.06 3.09 20.92
C ALA A 4 20.57 3.10 20.56
N ARG A 5 19.68 2.90 21.55
CA ARG A 5 18.23 2.98 21.37
C ARG A 5 17.76 4.41 21.16
N ALA A 6 18.34 5.36 21.89
CA ALA A 6 18.06 6.77 21.69
C ALA A 6 18.50 7.22 20.29
N VAL A 7 19.71 6.82 19.84
CA VAL A 7 20.18 7.13 18.47
C VAL A 7 19.24 6.54 17.42
N LEU A 8 18.85 5.27 17.58
CA LEU A 8 17.90 4.64 16.67
C LEU A 8 16.55 5.36 16.66
N GLY A 9 16.03 5.77 17.83
CA GLY A 9 14.81 6.56 17.91
C GLY A 9 14.90 7.85 17.09
N HIS A 10 16.01 8.59 17.21
CA HIS A 10 16.24 9.79 16.41
C HIS A 10 16.33 9.50 14.90
N LEU A 11 17.00 8.41 14.49
CA LEU A 11 17.09 8.01 13.08
C LEU A 11 15.73 7.66 12.48
N LEU A 12 14.83 7.08 13.28
CA LEU A 12 13.46 6.77 12.88
C LEU A 12 12.52 7.99 12.97
N GLY A 13 13.03 9.13 13.46
CA GLY A 13 12.25 10.34 13.69
C GLY A 13 11.23 10.20 14.82
N LEU A 14 11.46 9.29 15.78
CA LEU A 14 10.61 9.19 16.97
C LEU A 14 10.76 10.46 17.81
N GLU A 15 9.62 11.00 18.23
CA GLU A 15 9.53 12.19 19.05
C GLU A 15 8.92 11.83 20.40
N GLU A 16 9.29 12.55 21.46
CA GLU A 16 8.66 12.39 22.76
C GLU A 16 7.13 12.51 22.64
N PRO A 17 6.37 11.64 23.32
CA PRO A 17 6.81 10.72 24.37
C PRO A 17 7.13 9.29 23.87
N TRP A 18 7.32 9.09 22.57
CA TRP A 18 7.53 7.78 21.96
C TRP A 18 9.01 7.40 21.92
N ALA A 19 9.32 6.20 22.40
CA ALA A 19 10.68 5.71 22.46
C ALA A 19 10.78 4.25 22.01
N VAL A 20 12.00 3.85 21.63
CA VAL A 20 12.33 2.46 21.31
C VAL A 20 12.37 1.63 22.60
N ARG A 21 11.40 0.74 22.77
CA ARG A 21 11.31 -0.21 23.89
C ARG A 21 12.23 -1.43 23.66
N GLY A 22 12.37 -1.86 22.41
CA GLY A 22 13.16 -3.05 22.04
C GLY A 22 13.48 -3.09 20.54
N VAL A 23 14.45 -3.91 20.17
CA VAL A 23 14.87 -4.11 18.78
C VAL A 23 15.21 -5.59 18.58
N ASP A 24 14.56 -6.22 17.62
CA ASP A 24 14.90 -7.56 17.15
C ASP A 24 15.61 -7.46 15.80
N LEU A 25 16.80 -8.05 15.70
CA LEU A 25 17.62 -8.01 14.48
C LEU A 25 17.75 -9.39 13.87
N SER A 26 17.35 -9.48 12.61
CA SER A 26 17.45 -10.68 11.79
C SER A 26 18.49 -10.47 10.68
N ALA A 27 19.76 -10.73 11.00
CA ALA A 27 20.87 -10.51 10.08
C ALA A 27 20.77 -11.29 8.76
N ARG A 28 20.20 -12.51 8.80
CA ARG A 28 20.05 -13.38 7.62
C ARG A 28 19.22 -12.75 6.51
N ILE A 29 18.14 -12.08 6.89
CA ILE A 29 17.18 -11.44 5.98
C ILE A 29 17.29 -9.91 5.98
N ARG A 30 18.29 -9.37 6.72
CA ARG A 30 18.53 -7.93 6.94
C ARG A 30 17.27 -7.19 7.35
N GLU A 31 16.56 -7.75 8.33
CA GLU A 31 15.35 -7.16 8.88
C GLU A 31 15.56 -6.73 10.33
N MET A 32 15.02 -5.56 10.66
CA MET A 32 15.03 -4.94 11.97
C MET A 32 13.59 -4.67 12.38
N VAL A 33 13.13 -5.32 13.44
CA VAL A 33 11.83 -5.06 14.04
C VAL A 33 12.05 -4.18 15.26
N VAL A 34 11.51 -2.97 15.23
CA VAL A 34 11.64 -1.98 16.28
C VAL A 34 10.34 -1.89 17.04
N HIS A 35 10.40 -2.19 18.34
CA HIS A 35 9.27 -2.08 19.24
C HIS A 35 9.24 -0.68 19.82
N VAL A 36 8.16 0.06 19.55
CA VAL A 36 7.97 1.46 19.93
C VAL A 36 6.81 1.55 20.91
N GLY A 37 6.92 2.43 21.89
CA GLY A 37 5.78 2.81 22.71
C GLY A 37 6.09 4.02 23.57
N VAL A 38 5.09 4.47 24.32
CA VAL A 38 5.23 5.63 25.19
C VAL A 38 6.18 5.31 26.35
N GLU A 39 7.21 6.13 26.53
CA GLU A 39 8.12 6.05 27.67
C GLU A 39 7.41 6.61 28.91
N GLN A 40 7.21 5.77 29.93
CA GLN A 40 6.60 6.25 31.17
C GLN A 40 7.61 7.12 31.92
N PRO A 41 7.25 8.36 32.32
CA PRO A 41 8.17 9.22 33.03
C PRO A 41 8.61 8.55 34.34
N ARG A 42 9.93 8.38 34.49
CA ARG A 42 10.52 7.95 35.76
C ARG A 42 10.26 9.04 36.79
N GLY A 43 9.41 8.75 37.77
CA GLY A 43 9.14 9.69 38.86
C GLY A 43 10.44 10.09 39.56
N TRP A 44 10.54 11.37 39.94
CA TRP A 44 11.69 12.03 40.61
C TRP A 44 12.29 11.23 41.80
N PHE A 45 11.55 10.29 42.38
CA PHE A 45 11.97 9.46 43.52
C PHE A 45 12.09 7.97 43.20
N GLY A 46 12.67 7.58 42.06
CA GLY A 46 13.13 6.20 41.79
C GLY A 46 12.08 5.10 41.84
N ARG A 47 10.81 5.43 42.11
CA ARG A 47 9.67 4.53 42.07
C ARG A 47 9.01 4.72 40.73
N ALA A 48 9.20 3.75 39.84
CA ALA A 48 8.39 3.61 38.66
C ALA A 48 6.93 3.54 39.11
N ARG A 49 6.18 4.63 38.90
CA ARG A 49 4.74 4.62 39.11
C ARG A 49 4.20 3.75 37.98
N ARG A 50 3.94 2.48 38.28
CA ARG A 50 3.32 1.54 37.34
C ARG A 50 1.94 2.11 37.03
N ALA A 51 1.83 2.87 35.94
CA ALA A 51 0.54 3.32 35.46
C ALA A 51 -0.32 2.07 35.20
N PRO A 52 -1.64 2.10 35.47
CA PRO A 52 -2.51 1.00 35.11
C PRO A 52 -2.28 0.68 33.63
N VAL A 53 -2.12 -0.61 33.32
CA VAL A 53 -1.96 -1.09 31.95
C VAL A 53 -3.28 -0.80 31.24
N GLY A 54 -3.39 0.41 30.67
CA GLY A 54 -4.42 0.71 29.70
C GLY A 54 -4.29 -0.27 28.54
N HIS A 55 -5.40 -0.58 27.88
CA HIS A 55 -5.35 -1.44 26.71
C HIS A 55 -4.50 -0.73 25.64
N GLU A 56 -3.30 -1.27 25.38
CA GLU A 56 -2.45 -0.81 24.28
C GLU A 56 -2.84 -1.58 23.02
N ARG A 57 -3.17 -0.87 21.94
CA ARG A 57 -3.40 -1.46 20.62
C ARG A 57 -2.06 -1.64 19.93
N GLU A 58 -1.76 -2.85 19.49
CA GLU A 58 -0.55 -3.12 18.71
C GLU A 58 -0.80 -2.79 17.23
N MET A 59 0.08 -1.95 16.67
CA MET A 59 0.08 -1.56 15.27
C MET A 59 1.39 -2.01 14.62
N ASP A 60 1.33 -2.46 13.37
CA ASP A 60 2.51 -2.89 12.61
C ASP A 60 2.62 -2.12 11.29
N TRP A 61 3.76 -1.47 11.08
CA TRP A 61 4.03 -0.72 9.86
C TRP A 61 5.46 -0.90 9.36
N ARG A 62 5.58 -0.99 8.05
CA ARG A 62 6.83 -0.93 7.32
C ARG A 62 7.32 0.52 7.19
N HIS A 63 8.56 0.77 7.62
CA HIS A 63 9.19 2.09 7.67
C HIS A 63 10.28 2.28 6.60
N VAL A 64 10.85 3.48 6.50
CA VAL A 64 12.01 3.74 5.65
C VAL A 64 13.19 2.86 6.09
N ASN A 65 13.99 2.39 5.13
CA ASN A 65 15.17 1.57 5.43
C ASN A 65 16.22 2.37 6.21
N VAL A 66 16.96 1.68 7.07
CA VAL A 66 18.18 2.21 7.69
C VAL A 66 19.36 1.50 7.04
N GLY A 67 20.02 2.21 6.11
CA GLY A 67 20.99 1.58 5.21
C GLY A 67 20.32 0.46 4.40
N ASP A 68 20.92 -0.73 4.43
CA ASP A 68 20.38 -1.92 3.74
C ASP A 68 19.36 -2.71 4.59
N TRP A 69 19.05 -2.24 5.79
CA TRP A 69 18.15 -2.96 6.70
C TRP A 69 16.70 -2.54 6.49
N ARG A 70 15.87 -3.57 6.27
CA ARG A 70 14.42 -3.44 6.29
C ARG A 70 13.96 -3.13 7.71
N VAL A 71 13.20 -2.07 7.89
CA VAL A 71 12.65 -1.67 9.19
C VAL A 71 11.15 -1.91 9.27
N GLN A 72 10.74 -2.68 10.26
CA GLN A 72 9.35 -2.84 10.70
C GLN A 72 9.18 -2.16 12.05
N LEU A 73 8.10 -1.40 12.22
CA LEU A 73 7.74 -0.77 13.47
C LEU A 73 6.54 -1.51 14.08
N LYS A 74 6.74 -2.07 15.26
CA LYS A 74 5.67 -2.59 16.10
C LYS A 74 5.39 -1.60 17.21
N VAL A 75 4.24 -0.96 17.17
CA VAL A 75 3.93 0.19 18.00
C VAL A 75 2.81 -0.17 18.96
N ALA A 76 3.09 -0.09 20.25
CA ALA A 76 2.08 -0.25 21.28
C ALA A 76 1.46 1.12 21.57
N VAL A 77 0.23 1.31 21.09
CA VAL A 77 -0.49 2.59 21.10
C VAL A 77 -1.45 2.63 22.29
N PRO A 78 -1.26 3.52 23.27
CA PRO A 78 -2.21 3.69 24.35
C PRO A 78 -3.59 4.11 23.82
N GLU A 79 -4.66 3.65 24.47
CA GLU A 79 -6.02 4.02 24.13
C GLU A 79 -6.20 5.55 24.09
N GLY A 80 -6.76 6.07 22.99
CA GLY A 80 -6.97 7.50 22.78
C GLY A 80 -5.73 8.31 22.36
N ALA A 81 -4.57 7.68 22.16
CA ALA A 81 -3.38 8.37 21.64
C ALA A 81 -3.55 8.72 20.15
N ASP A 82 -3.34 10.00 19.82
CA ASP A 82 -3.36 10.48 18.44
C ASP A 82 -1.98 10.38 17.79
N LEU A 83 -1.92 9.62 16.68
CA LEU A 83 -0.71 9.40 15.89
C LEU A 83 -0.66 10.20 14.58
N SER A 84 -1.72 10.93 14.24
CA SER A 84 -1.89 11.59 12.95
C SER A 84 -0.77 12.56 12.61
N ARG A 85 -0.21 13.21 13.63
CA ARG A 85 0.89 14.19 13.52
C ARG A 85 2.26 13.59 13.25
N PHE A 86 2.46 12.31 13.55
CA PHE A 86 3.78 11.69 13.52
C PHE A 86 4.08 11.09 12.13
N GLY A 87 5.15 11.57 11.49
CA GLY A 87 5.58 11.04 10.20
C GLY A 87 6.02 9.57 10.26
N TRP A 88 6.54 9.11 11.40
CA TRP A 88 6.94 7.73 11.60
C TRP A 88 5.76 6.78 11.82
N ALA A 89 4.57 7.29 12.15
CA ALA A 89 3.37 6.46 12.33
C ALA A 89 2.64 6.25 11.00
N GLY A 90 2.01 5.09 10.84
CA GLY A 90 1.10 4.78 9.73
C GLY A 90 -0.37 5.04 10.05
N GLU A 91 -1.24 4.63 9.14
CA GLU A 91 -2.70 4.57 9.36
C GLU A 91 -3.10 3.11 9.63
N ASP A 92 -4.26 2.90 10.25
CA ASP A 92 -4.67 1.57 10.72
C ASP A 92 -4.84 0.54 9.60
N GLU A 93 -5.28 0.98 8.42
CA GLU A 93 -5.52 0.09 7.27
C GLU A 93 -4.33 -0.02 6.30
N LEU A 94 -3.27 0.76 6.54
CA LEU A 94 -2.14 0.87 5.62
C LEU A 94 -0.91 0.16 6.17
N PRO A 95 -0.14 -0.54 5.31
CA PRO A 95 1.06 -1.24 5.77
C PRO A 95 2.26 -0.33 6.00
N PHE A 96 2.18 0.94 5.62
CA PHE A 96 3.32 1.84 5.57
C PHE A 96 3.18 3.00 6.55
N THR A 97 4.32 3.38 7.11
CA THR A 97 4.46 4.66 7.81
C THR A 97 4.27 5.84 6.85
N ARG A 98 3.79 6.99 7.35
CA ARG A 98 3.64 8.22 6.54
C ARG A 98 4.95 8.67 5.89
N ALA A 99 6.09 8.47 6.56
CA ALA A 99 7.42 8.79 6.04
C ALA A 99 7.74 7.99 4.77
N LEU A 100 7.57 6.67 4.81
CA LEU A 100 7.79 5.81 3.64
C LEU A 100 6.82 6.14 2.52
N THR A 101 5.55 6.35 2.86
CA THR A 101 4.51 6.81 1.96
C THR A 101 4.91 8.08 1.20
N ARG A 102 5.37 9.12 1.91
CA ARG A 102 5.82 10.38 1.29
C ARG A 102 6.97 10.15 0.31
N GLN A 103 7.91 9.26 0.65
CA GLN A 103 9.03 8.92 -0.23
C GLN A 103 8.57 8.19 -1.49
N ILE A 104 7.66 7.21 -1.36
CA ILE A 104 7.05 6.49 -2.49
C ILE A 104 6.37 7.50 -3.42
N PHE A 105 5.60 8.44 -2.87
CA PHE A 105 4.91 9.46 -3.66
C PHE A 105 5.85 10.43 -4.36
N ALA A 106 6.92 10.87 -3.70
CA ALA A 106 7.92 11.71 -4.32
C ALA A 106 8.49 11.02 -5.56
N LEU A 107 8.86 9.73 -5.46
CA LEU A 107 9.36 8.95 -6.59
C LEU A 107 8.33 8.78 -7.71
N PHE A 108 7.05 8.58 -7.39
CA PHE A 108 6.00 8.56 -8.41
C PHE A 108 5.84 9.89 -9.13
N ARG A 109 5.93 11.02 -8.41
CA ARG A 109 5.85 12.37 -9.00
C ARG A 109 7.02 12.67 -9.92
N GLU A 110 8.19 12.13 -9.62
CA GLU A 110 9.38 12.17 -10.49
C GLU A 110 9.29 11.19 -11.68
N GLY A 111 8.16 10.48 -11.84
CA GLY A 111 7.94 9.55 -12.97
C GLY A 111 8.68 8.22 -12.85
N VAL A 112 9.24 7.90 -11.68
CA VAL A 112 9.93 6.61 -11.45
C VAL A 112 8.92 5.48 -11.56
N SER A 113 9.26 4.45 -12.33
CA SER A 113 8.35 3.31 -12.52
C SER A 113 8.20 2.51 -11.22
N LEU A 114 7.04 1.86 -11.07
CA LEU A 114 6.72 1.04 -9.90
C LEU A 114 7.78 -0.04 -9.60
N GLU A 115 8.29 -0.69 -10.65
CA GLU A 115 9.34 -1.70 -10.53
C GLU A 115 10.62 -1.11 -9.94
N HIS A 116 11.03 0.07 -10.41
CA HIS A 116 12.21 0.76 -9.89
C HIS A 116 12.01 1.22 -8.44
N ILE A 117 10.81 1.66 -8.07
CA ILE A 117 10.47 2.00 -6.68
C ILE A 117 10.59 0.76 -5.78
N CYS A 118 10.05 -0.38 -6.21
CA CYS A 118 10.14 -1.63 -5.46
C CYS A 118 11.61 -2.05 -5.24
N LYS A 119 12.45 -1.94 -6.29
CA LYS A 119 13.89 -2.22 -6.20
C LYS A 119 14.63 -1.24 -5.29
N LEU A 120 14.42 0.06 -5.47
CA LEU A 120 15.13 1.12 -4.74
C LEU A 120 14.79 1.12 -3.24
N LEU A 121 13.52 0.87 -2.89
CA LEU A 121 13.06 0.85 -1.51
C LEU A 121 13.06 -0.55 -0.88
N ASN A 122 13.44 -1.59 -1.65
CA ASN A 122 13.37 -3.00 -1.24
C ASN A 122 11.98 -3.38 -0.69
N LEU A 123 10.94 -3.01 -1.44
CA LEU A 123 9.54 -3.27 -1.09
C LEU A 123 9.00 -4.43 -1.94
N PRO A 124 8.20 -5.33 -1.33
CA PRO A 124 7.49 -6.33 -2.10
C PRO A 124 6.42 -5.64 -2.97
N LEU A 125 6.27 -6.14 -4.20
CA LEU A 125 5.36 -5.57 -5.20
C LEU A 125 3.91 -5.51 -4.68
N THR A 126 3.49 -6.52 -3.93
CA THR A 126 2.15 -6.64 -3.31
C THR A 126 1.81 -5.45 -2.40
N GLU A 127 2.75 -5.01 -1.56
CA GLU A 127 2.53 -3.92 -0.61
C GLU A 127 2.40 -2.56 -1.32
N VAL A 128 3.25 -2.29 -2.31
CA VAL A 128 3.19 -1.03 -3.07
C VAL A 128 1.91 -0.96 -3.91
N TRP A 129 1.43 -2.09 -4.43
CA TRP A 129 0.14 -2.17 -5.14
C TRP A 129 -1.05 -1.99 -4.21
N ARG A 130 -1.10 -2.67 -3.05
CA ARG A 130 -2.16 -2.48 -2.05
C ARG A 130 -2.26 -1.00 -1.65
N TYR A 131 -1.10 -0.37 -1.48
CA TYR A 131 -1.01 1.04 -1.17
C TYR A 131 -1.52 1.94 -2.31
N ARG A 132 -1.03 1.75 -3.54
CA ARG A 132 -1.50 2.48 -4.73
C ARG A 132 -3.02 2.32 -4.94
N PHE A 133 -3.54 1.12 -4.73
CA PHE A 133 -4.97 0.84 -4.85
C PHE A 133 -5.80 1.56 -3.80
N ALA A 134 -5.36 1.60 -2.53
CA ALA A 134 -6.05 2.33 -1.47
C ALA A 134 -6.16 3.83 -1.78
N LEU A 135 -5.11 4.39 -2.38
CA LEU A 135 -5.07 5.78 -2.86
C LEU A 135 -6.02 6.03 -4.03
N ASP A 136 -5.96 5.19 -5.06
CA ASP A 136 -6.82 5.30 -6.25
C ASP A 136 -8.31 5.09 -5.91
N THR A 137 -8.61 4.39 -4.81
CA THR A 137 -9.98 4.12 -4.32
C THR A 137 -10.49 5.21 -3.37
N GLY A 138 -9.69 6.24 -3.09
CA GLY A 138 -10.13 7.41 -2.31
C GLY A 138 -10.23 7.17 -0.80
N ARG A 139 -9.54 6.17 -0.23
CA ARG A 139 -9.47 5.99 1.23
C ARG A 139 -8.59 7.01 1.96
N GLN A 140 -8.02 7.97 1.23
CA GLN A 140 -7.48 9.21 1.78
C GLN A 140 -8.33 10.39 1.29
N GLY A 141 -9.48 10.58 1.93
CA GLY A 141 -10.36 11.74 1.76
C GLY A 141 -10.60 12.45 3.08
N GLY A 142 -9.53 12.82 3.79
CA GLY A 142 -9.61 13.74 4.92
C GLY A 142 -9.59 15.18 4.41
N SER A 143 -10.73 15.85 4.49
CA SER A 143 -10.93 17.31 4.38
C SER A 143 -10.36 18.01 3.15
N GLY A 144 -11.13 18.01 2.08
CA GLY A 144 -11.09 19.02 1.04
C GLY A 144 -12.50 19.21 0.51
N GLU A 145 -13.12 20.34 0.80
CA GLU A 145 -14.31 20.81 0.09
C GLU A 145 -13.99 20.77 -1.41
N GLY A 146 -14.68 19.90 -2.14
CA GLY A 146 -14.41 19.66 -3.55
C GLY A 146 -15.33 18.59 -4.09
N GLU A 147 -16.55 19.02 -4.44
CA GLU A 147 -17.52 18.37 -5.32
C GLU A 147 -17.57 16.82 -5.22
N ALA A 148 -18.43 16.33 -4.33
CA ALA A 148 -18.88 14.94 -4.37
C ALA A 148 -19.56 14.68 -5.72
N LEU A 149 -18.88 13.95 -6.62
CA LEU A 149 -19.55 13.36 -7.77
C LEU A 149 -20.50 12.26 -7.27
N PRO A 150 -21.77 12.25 -7.71
CA PRO A 150 -22.76 11.32 -7.20
C PRO A 150 -22.39 9.89 -7.58
N ALA A 151 -22.38 9.02 -6.57
CA ALA A 151 -22.41 7.58 -6.75
C ALA A 151 -23.81 7.20 -7.28
N THR A 152 -23.99 7.22 -8.60
CA THR A 152 -25.19 6.68 -9.21
C THR A 152 -25.06 5.17 -9.26
N SER A 153 -25.66 4.50 -8.28
CA SER A 153 -26.12 3.13 -8.42
C SER A 153 -27.17 3.11 -9.53
N ALA A 154 -26.80 2.59 -10.70
CA ALA A 154 -27.74 2.25 -11.75
C ALA A 154 -27.34 0.88 -12.30
N ALA A 155 -28.03 -0.15 -11.85
CA ALA A 155 -28.17 -1.38 -12.60
C ALA A 155 -28.86 -1.03 -13.93
N GLY A 156 -28.05 -0.89 -14.97
CA GLY A 156 -28.49 -0.72 -16.35
C GLY A 156 -27.40 -1.26 -17.25
N ASP A 157 -27.62 -2.46 -17.79
CA ASP A 157 -26.98 -3.04 -18.99
C ASP A 157 -25.55 -2.57 -19.31
N SER A 158 -24.65 -2.65 -18.32
CA SER A 158 -23.23 -2.41 -18.55
C SER A 158 -22.73 -3.40 -19.60
N ALA A 159 -22.11 -2.90 -20.67
CA ALA A 159 -21.63 -3.77 -21.75
C ALA A 159 -20.41 -4.62 -21.37
N VAL A 160 -19.89 -4.39 -20.17
CA VAL A 160 -18.68 -4.99 -19.63
C VAL A 160 -19.02 -6.23 -18.78
N PRO A 161 -18.42 -7.41 -19.06
CA PRO A 161 -18.55 -8.60 -18.22
C PRO A 161 -18.12 -8.34 -16.77
N PRO A 162 -18.74 -8.98 -15.77
CA PRO A 162 -18.41 -8.77 -14.37
C PRO A 162 -16.93 -9.07 -14.07
N PRO A 163 -16.33 -8.47 -13.03
CA PRO A 163 -14.89 -8.59 -12.74
C PRO A 163 -14.45 -10.00 -12.34
N GLU A 164 -15.38 -10.85 -11.94
CA GLU A 164 -15.16 -12.26 -11.58
C GLU A 164 -15.20 -13.19 -12.80
N HIS A 165 -15.53 -12.65 -13.98
CA HIS A 165 -15.68 -13.45 -15.19
C HIS A 165 -14.32 -14.01 -15.67
N PRO A 166 -14.20 -15.31 -16.01
CA PRO A 166 -12.93 -15.94 -16.38
C PRO A 166 -12.30 -15.37 -17.66
N VAL A 167 -13.08 -14.68 -18.50
CA VAL A 167 -12.60 -14.01 -19.71
C VAL A 167 -11.45 -13.04 -19.42
N TRP A 168 -11.46 -12.36 -18.27
CA TRP A 168 -10.41 -11.42 -17.89
C TRP A 168 -9.07 -12.10 -17.61
N LEU A 169 -9.10 -13.27 -16.97
CA LEU A 169 -7.92 -14.09 -16.76
C LEU A 169 -7.42 -14.66 -18.09
N ALA A 170 -8.32 -15.16 -18.94
CA ALA A 170 -7.96 -15.70 -20.25
C ALA A 170 -7.31 -14.65 -21.18
N LEU A 171 -7.74 -13.39 -21.11
CA LEU A 171 -7.12 -12.27 -21.83
C LEU A 171 -5.72 -11.94 -21.32
N LEU A 172 -5.51 -11.96 -20.00
CA LEU A 172 -4.23 -11.64 -19.36
C LEU A 172 -3.21 -12.76 -19.49
N GLU A 173 -3.67 -14.01 -19.59
CA GLU A 173 -2.83 -15.19 -19.86
C GLU A 173 -2.55 -15.38 -21.35
N GLY A 174 -3.15 -14.56 -22.22
CA GLY A 174 -3.01 -14.71 -23.67
C GLY A 174 -3.71 -15.94 -24.25
N ARG A 175 -4.48 -16.69 -23.45
CA ARG A 175 -5.32 -17.80 -23.91
C ARG A 175 -6.43 -17.34 -24.85
N GLN A 176 -6.85 -16.09 -24.70
CA GLN A 176 -7.85 -15.46 -25.55
C GLN A 176 -7.28 -14.17 -26.15
N GLU A 177 -7.34 -14.09 -27.48
CA GLU A 177 -6.94 -12.91 -28.24
C GLU A 177 -8.19 -12.17 -28.73
N ILE A 178 -8.13 -10.85 -28.65
CA ILE A 178 -9.15 -9.95 -29.18
C ILE A 178 -8.49 -9.07 -30.23
N ASP A 179 -9.23 -8.73 -31.29
CA ASP A 179 -8.79 -7.73 -32.26
C ASP A 179 -8.87 -6.35 -31.62
N VAL A 180 -7.71 -5.81 -31.24
CA VAL A 180 -7.58 -4.53 -30.55
C VAL A 180 -7.36 -3.41 -31.57
N ARG A 181 -8.37 -2.55 -31.74
CA ARG A 181 -8.28 -1.37 -32.60
C ARG A 181 -7.70 -0.18 -31.86
N VAL A 182 -7.88 -0.13 -30.55
CA VAL A 182 -7.37 0.95 -29.70
C VAL A 182 -5.92 0.68 -29.28
N LEU A 183 -4.98 1.46 -29.82
CA LEU A 183 -3.55 1.35 -29.52
C LEU A 183 -3.24 1.39 -28.00
N ALA A 184 -3.96 2.24 -27.25
CA ALA A 184 -3.79 2.34 -25.80
C ALA A 184 -4.14 1.02 -25.08
N LEU A 185 -5.19 0.31 -25.51
CA LEU A 185 -5.53 -1.00 -24.98
C LEU A 185 -4.47 -2.05 -25.37
N LYS A 186 -3.94 -1.98 -26.60
CA LYS A 186 -2.90 -2.91 -27.07
C LYS A 186 -1.62 -2.81 -26.25
N LEU A 187 -1.19 -1.58 -25.95
CA LEU A 187 -0.03 -1.32 -25.09
C LEU A 187 -0.30 -1.75 -23.64
N LEU A 188 -1.50 -1.49 -23.12
CA LEU A 188 -1.90 -1.90 -21.79
C LEU A 188 -1.91 -3.43 -21.66
N LEU A 189 -2.52 -4.15 -22.62
CA LEU A 189 -2.56 -5.61 -22.63
C LEU A 189 -1.16 -6.20 -22.77
N GLY A 190 -0.32 -5.67 -23.67
CA GLY A 190 1.06 -6.13 -23.83
C GLY A 190 1.87 -5.98 -22.54
N ARG A 191 1.76 -4.83 -21.87
CA ARG A 191 2.42 -4.60 -20.57
C ARG A 191 1.84 -5.49 -19.46
N SER A 192 0.52 -5.60 -19.39
CA SER A 192 -0.16 -6.37 -18.35
C SER A 192 0.11 -7.87 -18.48
N ARG A 193 0.18 -8.42 -19.71
CA ARG A 193 0.55 -9.82 -19.98
C ARG A 193 1.97 -10.13 -19.52
N GLY A 194 2.95 -9.29 -19.91
CA GLY A 194 4.34 -9.47 -19.46
C GLY A 194 4.51 -9.37 -17.94
N GLN A 195 3.69 -8.58 -17.26
CA GLN A 195 3.65 -8.55 -15.80
C GLN A 195 2.96 -9.80 -15.22
N PHE A 196 1.88 -10.27 -15.84
CA PHE A 196 1.10 -11.42 -15.38
C PHE A 196 1.92 -12.72 -15.44
N GLU A 197 2.77 -12.89 -16.45
CA GLU A 197 3.69 -14.03 -16.58
C GLU A 197 4.69 -14.14 -15.43
N LEU A 198 5.13 -13.01 -14.88
CA LEU A 198 6.09 -12.95 -13.77
C LEU A 198 5.44 -13.07 -12.39
N ILE A 199 4.12 -12.95 -12.31
CA ILE A 199 3.36 -12.97 -11.06
C ILE A 199 2.86 -14.39 -10.79
N THR A 200 3.40 -15.01 -9.73
CA THR A 200 2.98 -16.34 -9.25
C THR A 200 1.90 -16.30 -8.16
N ASP A 201 1.61 -15.11 -7.64
CA ASP A 201 0.66 -14.88 -6.54
C ASP A 201 -0.77 -14.66 -7.08
N ASP A 202 -1.69 -15.54 -6.68
CA ASP A 202 -3.09 -15.54 -7.13
C ASP A 202 -3.86 -14.29 -6.70
N GLU A 203 -3.53 -13.68 -5.55
CA GLU A 203 -4.17 -12.43 -5.11
C GLU A 203 -3.78 -11.27 -6.03
N VAL A 204 -2.52 -11.23 -6.46
CA VAL A 204 -2.00 -10.20 -7.36
C VAL A 204 -2.57 -10.38 -8.77
N ARG A 205 -2.79 -11.62 -9.21
CA ARG A 205 -3.49 -11.94 -10.47
C ARG A 205 -4.93 -11.43 -10.46
N ALA A 206 -5.67 -11.66 -9.38
CA ALA A 206 -7.03 -11.16 -9.21
C ALA A 206 -7.10 -9.62 -9.22
N LEU A 207 -6.08 -8.94 -8.70
CA LEU A 207 -5.99 -7.48 -8.72
C LEU A 207 -5.71 -6.93 -10.13
N LYS A 208 -4.89 -7.62 -10.94
CA LYS A 208 -4.64 -7.25 -12.34
C LYS A 208 -5.88 -7.39 -13.22
N VAL A 209 -6.67 -8.42 -12.99
CA VAL A 209 -8.00 -8.61 -13.59
C VAL A 209 -8.91 -7.41 -13.28
N ARG A 210 -8.93 -6.95 -12.04
CA ARG A 210 -9.75 -5.78 -11.63
C ARG A 210 -9.28 -4.47 -12.26
N GLU A 211 -7.97 -4.26 -12.42
CA GLU A 211 -7.41 -3.11 -13.13
C GLU A 211 -7.83 -3.09 -14.60
N LEU A 212 -7.73 -4.24 -15.28
CA LEU A 212 -8.17 -4.41 -16.66
C LEU A 212 -9.67 -4.13 -16.79
N HIS A 213 -10.50 -4.78 -15.97
CA HIS A 213 -11.95 -4.55 -15.95
C HIS A 213 -12.30 -3.06 -15.78
N ARG A 214 -11.65 -2.37 -14.84
CA ARG A 214 -11.88 -0.93 -14.60
C ARG A 214 -11.51 -0.07 -15.80
N TYR A 215 -10.44 -0.43 -16.53
CA TYR A 215 -10.07 0.26 -17.75
C TYR A 215 -11.16 0.12 -18.83
N PHE A 216 -11.76 -1.07 -18.96
CA PHE A 216 -12.89 -1.29 -19.86
C PHE A 216 -14.14 -0.50 -19.45
N VAL A 217 -14.50 -0.49 -18.16
CA VAL A 217 -15.62 0.32 -17.64
C VAL A 217 -15.40 1.82 -17.90
N ARG A 218 -14.20 2.33 -17.64
CA ARG A 218 -13.88 3.76 -17.83
C ARG A 218 -13.88 4.19 -19.30
N ASN A 219 -13.58 3.27 -20.22
CA ASN A 219 -13.42 3.55 -21.65
C ASN A 219 -14.48 2.84 -22.51
N GLU A 220 -15.64 2.50 -21.93
CA GLU A 220 -16.68 1.69 -22.56
C GLU A 220 -17.06 2.18 -23.97
N ARG A 221 -17.24 3.50 -24.12
CA ARG A 221 -17.59 4.13 -25.41
C ARG A 221 -16.51 3.99 -26.48
N ALA A 222 -15.23 4.03 -26.08
CA ALA A 222 -14.10 3.94 -26.99
C ALA A 222 -13.75 2.48 -27.33
N LEU A 223 -14.18 1.53 -26.51
CA LEU A 223 -13.88 0.10 -26.61
C LEU A 223 -15.11 -0.70 -27.06
N ALA A 224 -16.09 -0.08 -27.72
CA ALA A 224 -17.32 -0.75 -28.11
C ALA A 224 -17.09 -1.98 -29.02
N HIS A 225 -16.06 -1.94 -29.86
CA HIS A 225 -15.69 -3.05 -30.74
C HIS A 225 -15.07 -4.22 -29.96
N GLU A 226 -14.20 -3.92 -29.01
CA GLU A 226 -13.53 -4.89 -28.16
C GLU A 226 -14.51 -5.50 -27.14
N LEU A 227 -15.44 -4.70 -26.61
CA LEU A 227 -16.51 -5.16 -25.72
C LEU A 227 -17.50 -6.09 -26.42
N ALA A 228 -17.78 -5.85 -27.71
CA ALA A 228 -18.61 -6.76 -28.50
C ALA A 228 -17.94 -8.16 -28.61
N GLN A 229 -16.62 -8.21 -28.87
CA GLN A 229 -15.87 -9.47 -28.89
C GLN A 229 -15.86 -10.14 -27.52
N LEU A 230 -15.68 -9.37 -26.44
CA LEU A 230 -15.70 -9.92 -25.07
C LEU A 230 -17.05 -10.53 -24.68
N ARG A 231 -18.15 -10.02 -25.24
CA ARG A 231 -19.50 -10.57 -25.01
C ARG A 231 -19.74 -11.87 -25.76
N GLU A 232 -19.18 -12.03 -26.96
CA GLU A 232 -19.25 -13.31 -27.70
C GLU A 232 -18.44 -14.42 -27.01
N MET A 233 -17.50 -14.03 -26.14
CA MET A 233 -16.61 -14.91 -25.40
C MET A 233 -17.03 -15.13 -23.94
N ALA A 234 -18.07 -14.43 -23.46
CA ALA A 234 -18.61 -14.53 -22.11
C ALA A 234 -19.88 -15.39 -22.08
#